data_AF-A0A2S4MJV1-F1
#
_entry.id   AF-A0A2S4MJV1-F1
#
_cell.length_a   1.000
_cell.length_b   1.000
_cell.length_c   1.000
_cell.angle_alpha   90.00
_cell.angle_beta   90.00
_cell.angle_gamma   90.00
#
_symmetry.space_group_name_H-M   'P 1'
#
loop_
_entity.id
_entity.type
_entity.pdbx_description
1 polymer ?
#
loop_
_entity_poly.entity_id
_entity_poly.type
_entity_poly.pdbx_seq_one_letter_code
_entity_poly.pdbx_strand_id
1 'polypeptide(L)'
;MSNSLPRLLTEIRACQACGDALPLGPRPVLQASASARLLIVGQAPGAKVHASGIPWDDASGKRLRSWLGIDAGVFYDAARVALVPMGFCYPGRGGGGDNPPRPECAALWHSRLFALLPDVRLTLLVGQYAQRYVLGERRKATLTDTVEAWREYGPGIVPLPHPSPRNQGWFKRHPWFEHDVLPVLRERVAASLAGAQTGIREKETSKMSEARISIQRVYEPLPEGGETCFLVDRLWPRGIRKERLAGVTWAKDVAPGTALRQWYHAADHDPAHWEEFERRYLAELDANHGAWAPLVEASKAGPIVLLYGSHDAEHNHAIVLRDYLLKKRRRPK
;
A
#
# COMPACT_ATOMS: atom_id res chain seq x y z
N MET A 1 1.12 4.95 -34.05
CA MET A 1 0.02 5.43 -33.20
C MET A 1 0.52 5.41 -31.76
N SER A 2 0.45 6.53 -31.04
CA SER A 2 1.13 6.71 -29.74
C SER A 2 0.79 5.58 -28.74
N ASN A 3 1.82 4.82 -28.33
CA ASN A 3 1.75 3.62 -27.49
C ASN A 3 1.93 3.99 -26.00
N SER A 4 1.07 4.86 -25.48
CA SER A 4 1.18 5.33 -24.08
C SER A 4 0.23 4.59 -23.14
N LEU A 5 0.69 4.32 -21.92
CA LEU A 5 -0.09 3.60 -20.91
C LEU A 5 -1.44 4.27 -20.59
N PRO A 6 -1.56 5.60 -20.41
CA PRO A 6 -2.86 6.23 -20.13
C PRO A 6 -3.90 6.00 -21.23
N ARG A 7 -3.46 6.00 -22.50
CA ARG A 7 -4.34 5.68 -23.63
C ARG A 7 -4.79 4.23 -23.59
N LEU A 8 -3.86 3.28 -23.38
CA LEU A 8 -4.20 1.87 -23.27
C LEU A 8 -5.18 1.60 -22.12
N LEU A 9 -4.98 2.22 -20.95
CA LEU A 9 -5.91 2.09 -19.82
C LEU A 9 -7.31 2.64 -20.15
N THR A 10 -7.38 3.70 -20.97
CA THR A 10 -8.67 4.24 -21.46
C THR A 10 -9.34 3.25 -22.41
N GLU A 11 -8.60 2.67 -23.35
CA GLU A 11 -9.10 1.62 -24.27
C GLU A 11 -9.59 0.39 -23.50
N ILE A 12 -8.84 -0.07 -22.49
CA ILE A 12 -9.23 -1.20 -21.64
C ILE A 12 -10.52 -0.89 -20.91
N ARG A 13 -10.66 0.29 -20.29
CA ARG A 13 -11.86 0.67 -19.52
C ARG A 13 -13.12 0.82 -20.39
N ALA A 14 -12.94 1.12 -21.67
CA ALA A 14 -14.04 1.19 -22.64
C ALA A 14 -14.39 -0.18 -23.30
N CYS A 15 -13.64 -1.25 -23.01
CA CYS A 15 -13.79 -2.53 -23.67
C CYS A 15 -15.18 -3.16 -23.46
N GLN A 16 -15.82 -3.57 -24.57
CA GLN A 16 -17.12 -4.28 -24.59
C GLN A 16 -17.04 -5.72 -25.14
N ALA A 17 -15.84 -6.22 -25.45
CA ALA A 17 -15.63 -7.44 -26.25
C ALA A 17 -16.31 -8.72 -25.74
N CYS A 18 -16.58 -8.83 -24.44
CA CYS A 18 -17.23 -9.99 -23.83
C CYS A 18 -18.59 -9.67 -23.20
N GLY A 19 -19.24 -8.57 -23.60
CA GLY A 19 -20.48 -8.07 -22.99
C GLY A 19 -21.58 -9.12 -22.86
N ASP A 20 -21.86 -9.87 -23.93
CA ASP A 20 -22.94 -10.87 -23.97
C ASP A 20 -22.70 -12.06 -23.01
N ALA A 21 -21.46 -12.25 -22.56
CA ALA A 21 -21.07 -13.35 -21.67
C ALA A 21 -20.97 -12.93 -20.19
N LEU A 22 -21.14 -11.64 -19.87
CA LEU A 22 -20.98 -11.10 -18.52
C LEU A 22 -22.34 -10.79 -17.89
N PRO A 23 -22.71 -11.38 -16.74
CA PRO A 23 -24.06 -11.24 -16.18
C PRO A 23 -24.39 -9.82 -15.69
N LEU A 24 -23.37 -9.00 -15.41
CA LEU A 24 -23.53 -7.59 -15.01
C LEU A 24 -22.92 -6.63 -16.04
N GLY A 25 -22.69 -7.12 -17.26
CA GLY A 25 -22.04 -6.36 -18.33
C GLY A 25 -20.56 -6.03 -18.09
N PRO A 26 -19.89 -5.43 -19.10
CA PRO A 26 -18.50 -5.03 -18.99
C PRO A 26 -18.30 -3.87 -18.01
N ARG A 27 -17.43 -4.08 -17.03
CA ARG A 27 -16.84 -3.03 -16.20
C ARG A 27 -15.38 -3.39 -15.91
N PRO A 28 -14.45 -3.06 -16.81
CA PRO A 28 -13.04 -3.40 -16.64
C PRO A 28 -12.43 -2.68 -15.42
N VAL A 29 -12.03 -3.44 -14.41
CA VAL A 29 -11.44 -2.95 -13.15
C VAL A 29 -9.96 -3.31 -13.08
N LEU A 30 -9.11 -2.29 -13.17
CA LEU A 30 -7.66 -2.40 -13.08
C LEU A 30 -7.03 -1.04 -12.71
N GLN A 31 -5.79 -1.11 -12.22
CA GLN A 31 -4.97 0.04 -11.90
C GLN A 31 -3.53 -0.21 -12.33
N ALA A 32 -2.88 0.77 -12.98
CA ALA A 32 -1.47 0.70 -13.29
C ALA A 32 -0.87 2.10 -13.55
N SER A 33 0.44 2.22 -13.33
CA SER A 33 1.28 3.33 -13.75
C SER A 33 2.58 2.79 -14.34
N ALA A 34 3.22 3.54 -15.24
CA ALA A 34 4.51 3.18 -15.80
C ALA A 34 5.61 3.13 -14.72
N SER A 35 5.43 3.86 -13.62
CA SER A 35 6.34 3.91 -12.47
C SER A 35 6.11 2.80 -11.44
N ALA A 36 5.06 1.99 -11.59
CA ALA A 36 4.72 0.95 -10.63
C ALA A 36 5.86 -0.06 -10.53
N ARG A 37 6.29 -0.37 -9.30
CA ARG A 37 7.40 -1.30 -9.04
C ARG A 37 6.93 -2.67 -8.59
N LEU A 38 5.71 -2.74 -8.07
CA LEU A 38 5.03 -3.97 -7.71
C LEU A 38 3.88 -4.21 -8.68
N LEU A 39 3.86 -5.37 -9.33
CA LEU A 39 2.75 -5.84 -10.14
C LEU A 39 2.04 -6.99 -9.42
N ILE A 40 0.73 -6.88 -9.22
CA ILE A 40 -0.11 -7.94 -8.67
C ILE A 40 -1.03 -8.43 -9.78
N VAL A 41 -0.79 -9.66 -10.22
CA VAL A 41 -1.62 -10.33 -11.22
C VAL A 41 -2.64 -11.22 -10.53
N GLY A 42 -3.90 -10.77 -10.52
CA GLY A 42 -5.03 -11.47 -9.89
C GLY A 42 -5.84 -12.34 -10.86
N GLN A 43 -6.97 -12.86 -10.40
CA GLN A 43 -7.87 -13.67 -11.25
C GLN A 43 -8.86 -12.80 -12.03
N ALA A 44 -9.93 -12.36 -11.38
CA ALA A 44 -10.97 -11.50 -11.93
C ALA A 44 -11.66 -10.77 -10.77
N PRO A 45 -12.28 -9.60 -11.00
CA PRO A 45 -13.05 -8.94 -9.96
C PRO A 45 -14.26 -9.79 -9.56
N GLY A 46 -14.56 -9.85 -8.27
CA GLY A 46 -15.84 -10.37 -7.77
C GLY A 46 -16.96 -9.34 -7.85
N ALA A 47 -18.18 -9.73 -7.47
CA ALA A 47 -19.35 -8.84 -7.55
C ALA A 47 -19.19 -7.52 -6.77
N LYS A 48 -18.53 -7.54 -5.60
CA LYS A 48 -18.26 -6.33 -4.81
C LYS A 48 -17.31 -5.37 -5.53
N VAL A 49 -16.21 -5.90 -6.05
CA VAL A 49 -15.22 -5.14 -6.84
C VAL A 49 -15.85 -4.61 -8.12
N HIS A 50 -16.73 -5.36 -8.76
CA HIS A 50 -17.50 -4.88 -9.89
C HIS A 50 -18.40 -3.70 -9.50
N ALA A 51 -19.09 -3.76 -8.36
CA ALA A 51 -19.95 -2.68 -7.90
C ALA A 51 -19.15 -1.40 -7.55
N SER A 52 -18.05 -1.54 -6.81
CA SER A 52 -17.22 -0.39 -6.38
C SER A 52 -16.34 0.15 -7.50
N GLY A 53 -15.88 -0.70 -8.42
CA GLY A 53 -14.90 -0.34 -9.44
C GLY A 53 -13.47 -0.20 -8.89
N ILE A 54 -13.24 -0.54 -7.63
CA ILE A 54 -11.93 -0.45 -6.96
C ILE A 54 -11.34 -1.87 -6.90
N PRO A 55 -10.19 -2.14 -7.55
CA PRO A 55 -9.59 -3.48 -7.53
C PRO A 55 -9.39 -3.98 -6.10
N TRP A 56 -9.67 -5.25 -5.79
CA TRP A 56 -9.45 -5.81 -4.44
C TRP A 56 -10.17 -5.09 -3.29
N ASP A 57 -11.25 -4.36 -3.57
CA ASP A 57 -12.11 -3.78 -2.54
C ASP A 57 -13.07 -4.82 -1.93
N ASP A 58 -12.47 -5.82 -1.28
CA ASP A 58 -13.16 -6.92 -0.63
C ASP A 58 -12.32 -7.56 0.50
N ALA A 59 -12.83 -8.63 1.11
CA ALA A 59 -12.14 -9.35 2.17
C ALA A 59 -10.84 -10.04 1.70
N SER A 60 -10.76 -10.41 0.42
CA SER A 60 -9.57 -11.00 -0.16
C SER A 60 -8.46 -9.96 -0.33
N GLY A 61 -8.81 -8.73 -0.72
CA GLY A 61 -7.87 -7.61 -0.76
C GLY A 61 -7.34 -7.20 0.62
N LYS A 62 -8.21 -7.17 1.64
CA LYS A 62 -7.79 -6.95 3.04
C LYS A 62 -6.75 -7.97 3.49
N ARG A 63 -6.99 -9.25 3.22
CA ARG A 63 -6.04 -10.32 3.55
C ARG A 63 -4.75 -10.20 2.74
N LEU A 64 -4.84 -9.90 1.44
CA LEU A 64 -3.67 -9.70 0.60
C LEU A 64 -2.77 -8.60 1.17
N ARG A 65 -3.32 -7.43 1.52
CA ARG A 65 -2.56 -6.34 2.15
C ARG A 65 -1.84 -6.77 3.42
N SER A 66 -2.51 -7.53 4.29
CA SER A 66 -1.89 -8.11 5.50
C SER A 66 -0.73 -9.07 5.18
N TRP A 67 -0.86 -9.88 4.13
CA TRP A 67 0.25 -10.73 3.66
C TRP A 67 1.42 -9.89 3.17
N LEU A 68 1.16 -8.87 2.37
CA LEU A 68 2.17 -7.99 1.79
C LEU A 68 2.84 -7.06 2.82
N GLY A 69 2.20 -6.85 3.97
CA GLY A 69 2.69 -5.91 4.99
C GLY A 69 2.61 -4.45 4.55
N ILE A 70 1.60 -4.09 3.74
CA ILE A 70 1.39 -2.73 3.26
C ILE A 70 -0.04 -2.26 3.53
N ASP A 71 -0.18 -0.97 3.82
CA ASP A 71 -1.48 -0.34 4.05
C ASP A 71 -2.27 -0.10 2.75
N ALA A 72 -3.51 0.37 2.89
CA ALA A 72 -4.39 0.66 1.75
C ALA A 72 -3.87 1.81 0.88
N GLY A 73 -3.20 2.81 1.46
CA GLY A 73 -2.65 3.96 0.74
C GLY A 73 -1.55 3.53 -0.23
N VAL A 74 -0.63 2.67 0.21
CA VAL A 74 0.40 2.09 -0.66
C VAL A 74 -0.20 1.14 -1.68
N PHE A 75 -1.13 0.27 -1.25
CA PHE A 75 -1.75 -0.73 -2.12
C PHE A 75 -2.57 -0.11 -3.26
N TYR A 76 -3.23 1.03 -3.00
CA TYR A 76 -4.02 1.76 -3.99
C TYR A 76 -3.26 2.92 -4.67
N ASP A 77 -1.99 3.15 -4.35
CA ASP A 77 -1.14 4.09 -5.10
C ASP A 77 -0.70 3.46 -6.44
N ALA A 78 -1.34 3.89 -7.53
CA ALA A 78 -1.05 3.41 -8.88
C ALA A 78 0.41 3.61 -9.29
N ALA A 79 1.08 4.63 -8.75
CA ALA A 79 2.48 4.90 -9.04
C ALA A 79 3.44 3.88 -8.41
N ARG A 80 2.96 3.09 -7.44
CA ARG A 80 3.74 2.08 -6.70
C ARG A 80 3.30 0.66 -7.05
N VAL A 81 1.99 0.43 -7.09
CA VAL A 81 1.37 -0.89 -7.23
C VAL A 81 0.43 -0.91 -8.43
N ALA A 82 0.74 -1.78 -9.39
CA ALA A 82 -0.16 -2.14 -10.47
C ALA A 82 -1.01 -3.36 -10.07
N LEU A 83 -2.33 -3.23 -10.20
CA LEU A 83 -3.33 -4.26 -9.89
C LEU A 83 -4.00 -4.69 -11.19
N VAL A 84 -3.59 -5.84 -11.73
CA VAL A 84 -3.97 -6.29 -13.08
C VAL A 84 -4.53 -7.71 -13.01
N PRO A 85 -5.85 -7.91 -12.92
CA PRO A 85 -6.42 -9.26 -12.94
C PRO A 85 -6.42 -9.86 -14.34
N MET A 86 -6.34 -11.20 -14.45
CA MET A 86 -6.37 -11.92 -15.74
C MET A 86 -7.67 -11.68 -16.54
N GLY A 87 -8.79 -11.48 -15.85
CA GLY A 87 -10.04 -10.98 -16.42
C GLY A 87 -10.39 -9.64 -15.79
N PHE A 88 -10.64 -8.62 -16.60
CA PHE A 88 -10.92 -7.28 -16.07
C PHE A 88 -12.36 -7.08 -15.60
N CYS A 89 -13.29 -7.95 -16.00
CA CYS A 89 -14.71 -7.84 -15.66
C CYS A 89 -15.18 -9.02 -14.81
N TYR A 90 -16.30 -8.85 -14.11
CA TYR A 90 -16.89 -9.89 -13.26
C TYR A 90 -17.49 -11.01 -14.10
N PRO A 91 -16.98 -12.24 -14.04
CA PRO A 91 -17.37 -13.32 -14.94
C PRO A 91 -18.65 -14.06 -14.49
N GLY A 92 -19.34 -13.57 -13.47
CA GLY A 92 -20.44 -14.29 -12.82
C GLY A 92 -19.96 -15.29 -11.79
N ARG A 93 -20.91 -16.05 -11.23
CA ARG A 93 -20.67 -17.03 -10.16
C ARG A 93 -21.28 -18.38 -10.53
N GLY A 94 -20.54 -19.46 -10.28
CA GLY A 94 -20.98 -20.85 -10.37
C GLY A 94 -20.89 -21.58 -9.02
N GLY A 95 -20.99 -22.91 -9.05
CA GLY A 95 -21.11 -23.75 -7.83
C GLY A 95 -19.97 -23.62 -6.82
N GLY A 96 -18.77 -23.25 -7.28
CA GLY A 96 -17.58 -23.08 -6.42
C GLY A 96 -17.17 -21.64 -6.16
N GLY A 97 -17.84 -20.64 -6.74
CA GLY A 97 -17.35 -19.25 -6.72
C GLY A 97 -17.51 -18.46 -7.98
N ASP A 98 -16.85 -17.32 -8.00
CA ASP A 98 -16.73 -16.53 -9.20
C ASP A 98 -16.12 -17.40 -10.30
N ASN A 99 -16.70 -17.32 -11.49
CA ASN A 99 -16.28 -18.09 -12.63
C ASN A 99 -14.82 -17.77 -13.00
N PRO A 100 -14.17 -18.63 -13.80
CA PRO A 100 -12.86 -18.34 -14.36
C PRO A 100 -12.81 -17.00 -15.11
N PRO A 101 -11.64 -16.34 -15.17
CA PRO A 101 -11.48 -15.15 -15.99
C PRO A 101 -11.72 -15.48 -17.46
N ARG A 102 -12.38 -14.55 -18.15
CA ARG A 102 -12.65 -14.62 -19.58
C ARG A 102 -11.34 -14.58 -20.40
N PRO A 103 -11.08 -15.54 -21.32
CA PRO A 103 -9.82 -15.61 -22.05
C PRO A 103 -9.55 -14.40 -22.96
N GLU A 104 -10.60 -13.70 -23.39
CA GLU A 104 -10.54 -12.54 -24.28
C GLU A 104 -9.67 -11.42 -23.69
N CYS A 105 -9.72 -11.20 -22.36
CA CYS A 105 -8.94 -10.15 -21.71
C CYS A 105 -7.42 -10.37 -21.83
N ALA A 106 -6.98 -11.62 -21.67
CA ALA A 106 -5.57 -11.99 -21.82
C ALA A 106 -5.07 -11.70 -23.24
N ALA A 107 -5.80 -12.19 -24.24
CA ALA A 107 -5.45 -12.06 -25.65
C ALA A 107 -5.41 -10.61 -26.13
N LEU A 108 -6.37 -9.78 -25.71
CA LEU A 108 -6.51 -8.40 -26.19
C LEU A 108 -5.52 -7.42 -25.56
N TRP A 109 -5.21 -7.60 -24.26
CA TRP A 109 -4.67 -6.49 -23.46
C TRP A 109 -3.36 -6.79 -22.74
N HIS A 110 -3.10 -8.02 -22.30
CA HIS A 110 -2.07 -8.26 -21.29
C HIS A 110 -0.65 -8.06 -21.80
N SER A 111 -0.33 -8.54 -23.01
CA SER A 111 0.99 -8.33 -23.63
C SER A 111 1.29 -6.83 -23.82
N ARG A 112 0.32 -6.07 -24.33
CA ARG A 112 0.41 -4.61 -24.52
C ARG A 112 0.56 -3.88 -23.19
N LEU A 113 -0.19 -4.28 -22.16
CA LEU A 113 -0.17 -3.65 -20.84
C LEU A 113 1.16 -3.90 -20.14
N PHE A 114 1.64 -5.15 -20.08
CA PHE A 114 2.89 -5.48 -19.40
C PHE A 114 4.11 -4.85 -20.07
N ALA A 115 4.10 -4.69 -21.40
CA ALA A 115 5.14 -3.96 -22.12
C ALA A 115 5.24 -2.47 -21.73
N LEU A 116 4.21 -1.91 -21.10
CA LEU A 116 4.14 -0.51 -20.66
C LEU A 116 4.33 -0.32 -19.16
N LEU A 117 4.86 -1.33 -18.45
CA LEU A 117 5.19 -1.29 -17.03
C LEU A 117 6.71 -1.51 -16.80
N PRO A 118 7.58 -0.63 -17.32
CA PRO A 118 9.02 -0.86 -17.37
C PRO A 118 9.70 -0.87 -15.98
N ASP A 119 9.09 -0.25 -14.97
CA ASP A 119 9.68 -0.15 -13.64
C ASP A 119 9.33 -1.29 -12.69
N VAL A 120 8.52 -2.26 -13.13
CA VAL A 120 8.14 -3.42 -12.32
C VAL A 120 9.38 -4.23 -11.94
N ARG A 121 9.61 -4.38 -10.64
CA ARG A 121 10.72 -5.15 -10.05
C ARG A 121 10.25 -6.46 -9.43
N LEU A 122 9.01 -6.49 -8.96
CA LEU A 122 8.40 -7.66 -8.33
C LEU A 122 7.02 -7.90 -8.94
N THR A 123 6.76 -9.13 -9.37
CA THR A 123 5.47 -9.60 -9.87
C THR A 123 4.91 -10.69 -8.96
N LEU A 124 3.71 -10.47 -8.43
CA LEU A 124 2.98 -11.43 -7.62
C LEU A 124 1.92 -12.13 -8.47
N LEU A 125 1.97 -13.46 -8.55
CA LEU A 125 1.06 -14.26 -9.37
C LEU A 125 0.02 -14.95 -8.48
N VAL A 126 -1.13 -14.29 -8.30
CA VAL A 126 -2.16 -14.71 -7.34
C VAL A 126 -3.16 -15.67 -8.00
N GLY A 127 -3.02 -16.95 -7.69
CA GLY A 127 -3.88 -18.02 -8.17
C GLY A 127 -3.45 -18.63 -9.51
N GLN A 128 -4.06 -19.76 -9.85
CA GLN A 128 -3.62 -20.63 -10.96
C GLN A 128 -3.66 -19.96 -12.34
N TYR A 129 -4.59 -19.02 -12.58
CA TYR A 129 -4.72 -18.38 -13.89
C TYR A 129 -3.56 -17.42 -14.17
N ALA A 130 -3.18 -16.62 -13.17
CA ALA A 130 -2.03 -15.72 -13.25
C ALA A 130 -0.73 -16.53 -13.41
N GLN A 131 -0.57 -17.59 -12.59
CA GLN A 131 0.58 -18.48 -12.65
C GLN A 131 0.71 -19.17 -14.01
N ARG A 132 -0.39 -19.73 -14.54
CA ARG A 132 -0.39 -20.38 -15.86
C ARG A 132 0.00 -19.42 -16.98
N TYR A 133 -0.54 -18.20 -16.95
CA TYR A 133 -0.26 -17.21 -17.99
C TYR A 133 1.20 -16.74 -17.98
N VAL A 134 1.73 -16.41 -16.80
CA VAL A 134 3.08 -15.81 -16.70
C VAL A 134 4.19 -16.85 -16.66
N LEU A 135 3.99 -17.98 -15.97
CA LEU A 135 5.04 -19.01 -15.83
C LEU A 135 5.06 -20.00 -16.99
N GLY A 136 3.93 -20.19 -17.71
CA GLY A 136 3.83 -21.18 -18.78
C GLY A 136 4.27 -22.57 -18.31
N GLU A 137 5.21 -23.19 -19.04
CA GLU A 137 5.79 -24.50 -18.71
C GLU A 137 6.65 -24.52 -17.45
N ARG A 138 7.06 -23.35 -16.90
CA ARG A 138 7.85 -23.29 -15.66
C ARG A 138 7.03 -23.57 -14.41
N ARG A 139 5.70 -23.49 -14.49
CA ARG A 139 4.82 -23.82 -13.36
C ARG A 139 4.96 -25.30 -13.00
N LYS A 140 4.62 -25.65 -11.76
CA LYS A 140 4.57 -27.05 -11.33
C LYS A 140 3.21 -27.68 -11.65
N ALA A 141 3.08 -28.97 -11.34
CA ALA A 141 1.88 -29.75 -11.62
C ALA A 141 0.63 -29.14 -10.97
N THR A 142 0.75 -28.70 -9.71
CA THR A 142 -0.35 -28.09 -8.96
C THR A 142 -0.06 -26.64 -8.54
N LEU A 143 -1.12 -25.93 -8.10
CA LEU A 143 -1.00 -24.63 -7.45
C LEU A 143 -0.09 -24.70 -6.23
N THR A 144 -0.27 -25.73 -5.39
CA THR A 144 0.52 -25.91 -4.16
C THR A 144 1.99 -26.06 -4.50
N ASP A 145 2.34 -26.99 -5.41
CA ASP A 145 3.73 -27.23 -5.81
C ASP A 145 4.36 -25.97 -6.41
N THR A 146 3.56 -25.20 -7.17
CA THR A 146 4.03 -23.94 -7.76
C THR A 146 4.34 -22.89 -6.69
N VAL A 147 3.49 -22.77 -5.66
CA VAL A 147 3.71 -21.85 -4.53
C VAL A 147 4.86 -22.32 -3.66
N GLU A 148 4.99 -23.63 -3.40
CA GLU A 148 6.06 -24.19 -2.58
C GLU A 148 7.44 -24.00 -3.24
N ALA A 149 7.50 -24.14 -4.56
CA ALA A 149 8.68 -23.87 -5.37
C ALA A 149 8.99 -22.37 -5.58
N TRP A 150 8.44 -21.46 -4.76
CA TRP A 150 8.55 -20.00 -4.99
C TRP A 150 10.00 -19.50 -5.17
N ARG A 151 10.98 -20.17 -4.54
CA ARG A 151 12.41 -19.83 -4.64
C ARG A 151 12.97 -20.02 -6.05
N GLU A 152 12.42 -20.96 -6.83
CA GLU A 152 12.87 -21.28 -8.20
C GLU A 152 12.53 -20.19 -9.23
N TYR A 153 11.58 -19.30 -8.93
CA TYR A 153 11.16 -18.24 -9.84
C TYR A 153 12.00 -16.95 -9.72
N GLY A 154 13.04 -16.99 -8.89
CA GLY A 154 13.97 -15.88 -8.69
C GLY A 154 13.40 -14.76 -7.78
N PRO A 155 14.12 -13.63 -7.68
CA PRO A 155 13.73 -12.54 -6.78
C PRO A 155 12.53 -11.72 -7.29
N GLY A 156 12.33 -11.67 -8.62
CA GLY A 156 11.33 -10.80 -9.26
C GLY A 156 9.94 -11.40 -9.41
N ILE A 157 9.72 -12.67 -9.05
CA ILE A 157 8.42 -13.34 -9.16
C ILE A 157 8.12 -14.10 -7.87
N VAL A 158 6.89 -13.99 -7.38
CA VAL A 158 6.38 -14.82 -6.28
C VAL A 158 4.98 -15.35 -6.63
N PRO A 159 4.82 -16.67 -6.84
CA PRO A 159 3.51 -17.28 -6.98
C PRO A 159 2.81 -17.37 -5.62
N LEU A 160 1.53 -17.00 -5.58
CA LEU A 160 0.72 -17.01 -4.36
C LEU A 160 -0.60 -17.77 -4.59
N PRO A 161 -1.14 -18.44 -3.55
CA PRO A 161 -2.51 -18.91 -3.58
C PRO A 161 -3.48 -17.70 -3.51
N HIS A 162 -4.75 -17.91 -3.87
CA HIS A 162 -5.73 -16.84 -3.72
C HIS A 162 -6.06 -16.58 -2.23
N PRO A 163 -6.14 -15.32 -1.77
CA PRO A 163 -6.48 -14.97 -0.38
C PRO A 163 -8.00 -15.08 -0.08
N SER A 164 -8.69 -16.03 -0.70
CA SER A 164 -10.14 -16.24 -0.49
C SER A 164 -10.41 -16.89 0.87
N PRO A 165 -11.50 -16.53 1.58
CA PRO A 165 -11.98 -17.30 2.73
C PRO A 165 -12.21 -18.79 2.43
N ARG A 166 -12.38 -19.17 1.17
CA ARG A 166 -12.49 -20.58 0.78
C ARG A 166 -11.19 -21.37 0.89
N ASN A 167 -10.05 -20.68 0.90
CA ASN A 167 -8.74 -21.32 1.01
C ASN A 167 -8.29 -21.53 2.47
N GLN A 168 -9.15 -21.28 3.47
CA GLN A 168 -8.80 -21.52 4.88
C GLN A 168 -8.37 -22.96 5.16
N GLY A 169 -9.03 -23.95 4.55
CA GLY A 169 -8.60 -25.35 4.66
C GLY A 169 -7.22 -25.61 4.02
N TRP A 170 -6.88 -24.88 2.96
CA TRP A 170 -5.55 -24.96 2.34
C TRP A 170 -4.49 -24.36 3.28
N PHE A 171 -4.69 -23.17 3.84
CA PHE A 171 -3.71 -22.55 4.75
C PHE A 171 -3.43 -23.41 5.99
N LYS A 172 -4.48 -24.02 6.58
CA LYS A 172 -4.31 -24.94 7.72
C LYS A 172 -3.46 -26.17 7.40
N ARG A 173 -3.52 -26.67 6.16
CA ARG A 173 -2.74 -27.84 5.72
C ARG A 173 -1.32 -27.48 5.26
N HIS A 174 -1.05 -26.20 5.03
CA HIS A 174 0.23 -25.70 4.49
C HIS A 174 0.76 -24.54 5.34
N PRO A 175 1.08 -24.77 6.63
CA PRO A 175 1.53 -23.72 7.54
C PRO A 175 2.84 -23.05 7.11
N TRP A 176 3.66 -23.76 6.31
CA TRP A 176 4.87 -23.23 5.67
C TRP A 176 4.59 -21.98 4.82
N PHE A 177 3.37 -21.81 4.30
CA PHE A 177 3.03 -20.59 3.56
C PHE A 177 3.18 -19.35 4.45
N GLU A 178 2.67 -19.42 5.68
CA GLU A 178 2.75 -18.32 6.63
C GLU A 178 4.15 -18.16 7.21
N HIS A 179 4.84 -19.26 7.53
CA HIS A 179 6.14 -19.22 8.19
C HIS A 179 7.31 -18.94 7.22
N ASP A 180 7.26 -19.45 5.99
CA ASP A 180 8.40 -19.43 5.07
C ASP A 180 8.21 -18.45 3.91
N VAL A 181 6.97 -18.30 3.41
CA VAL A 181 6.69 -17.46 2.23
C VAL A 181 6.41 -16.03 2.63
N LEU A 182 5.51 -15.80 3.60
CA LEU A 182 5.07 -14.44 3.94
C LEU A 182 6.19 -13.51 4.44
N PRO A 183 7.15 -13.94 5.29
CA PRO A 183 8.25 -13.06 5.71
C PRO A 183 9.09 -12.58 4.53
N VAL A 184 9.49 -13.49 3.65
CA VAL A 184 10.30 -13.15 2.46
C VAL A 184 9.50 -12.34 1.44
N LEU A 185 8.20 -12.62 1.31
CA LEU A 185 7.30 -11.81 0.48
C LEU A 185 7.30 -10.35 0.95
N ARG A 186 7.17 -10.10 2.26
CA ARG A 186 7.18 -8.76 2.84
C ARG A 186 8.51 -8.04 2.59
N GLU A 187 9.63 -8.73 2.78
CA GLU A 187 10.96 -8.18 2.48
C GLU A 187 11.09 -7.77 1.00
N ARG A 188 10.67 -8.65 0.09
CA ARG A 188 10.72 -8.38 -1.36
C ARG A 188 9.78 -7.24 -1.75
N VAL A 189 8.58 -7.19 -1.17
CA VAL A 189 7.63 -6.09 -1.39
C VAL A 189 8.25 -4.77 -0.91
N ALA A 190 8.76 -4.71 0.32
CA ALA A 190 9.42 -3.53 0.85
C ALA A 190 10.58 -3.07 -0.04
N ALA A 191 11.45 -4.00 -0.48
CA ALA A 191 12.56 -3.71 -1.37
C ALA A 191 12.09 -3.17 -2.74
N SER A 192 11.04 -3.75 -3.32
CA SER A 192 10.49 -3.30 -4.61
C SER A 192 9.91 -1.88 -4.52
N LEU A 193 9.24 -1.57 -3.41
CA LEU A 193 8.58 -0.29 -3.18
C LEU A 193 9.55 0.80 -2.70
N ALA A 194 10.78 0.45 -2.33
CA ALA A 194 11.80 1.37 -1.83
C ALA A 194 12.38 2.34 -2.87
N GLY A 195 12.02 2.27 -4.16
CA GLY A 195 11.85 3.53 -4.90
C GLY A 195 13.06 4.43 -5.28
N ALA A 196 14.27 3.93 -5.59
CA ALA A 196 15.46 4.65 -6.14
C ALA A 196 16.40 5.38 -5.14
N GLN A 197 17.41 4.65 -4.67
CA GLN A 197 18.73 5.20 -4.34
C GLN A 197 19.80 4.39 -5.08
N THR A 198 19.83 4.41 -6.41
CA THR A 198 21.02 4.04 -7.22
C THR A 198 20.74 4.31 -8.70
N GLY A 199 21.65 5.05 -9.34
CA GLY A 199 21.74 5.13 -10.80
C GLY A 199 20.95 6.25 -11.48
N ILE A 200 21.37 7.49 -11.25
CA ILE A 200 21.62 8.58 -12.22
C ILE A 200 21.64 9.88 -11.42
N ARG A 201 22.85 10.32 -11.05
CA ARG A 201 23.29 11.72 -10.86
C ARG A 201 24.70 11.70 -10.30
N GLU A 202 25.63 11.19 -11.10
CA GLU A 202 26.96 11.78 -11.05
C GLU A 202 26.90 13.09 -11.82
N LYS A 203 27.28 14.14 -11.09
CA LYS A 203 27.54 15.52 -11.52
C LYS A 203 26.28 16.38 -11.70
N GLU A 204 26.33 17.53 -11.03
CA GLU A 204 25.38 18.65 -11.11
C GLU A 204 23.98 18.30 -10.56
N THR A 205 23.76 18.27 -9.25
CA THR A 205 23.63 19.47 -8.41
C THR A 205 23.91 19.09 -6.95
N SER A 206 25.12 19.31 -6.47
CA SER A 206 25.33 19.51 -5.03
C SER A 206 24.70 20.87 -4.66
N LYS A 207 24.14 20.94 -3.45
CA LYS A 207 23.45 22.09 -2.81
C LYS A 207 22.00 22.35 -3.22
N MET A 208 21.06 21.58 -2.63
CA MET A 208 20.00 22.12 -1.75
C MET A 208 19.12 20.99 -1.15
N SER A 209 19.36 20.74 0.14
CA SER A 209 18.53 20.12 1.20
C SER A 209 17.95 18.71 1.04
N GLU A 210 18.51 17.81 1.85
CA GLU A 210 17.83 16.74 2.59
C GLU A 210 16.49 17.20 3.23
N ALA A 211 15.58 16.27 3.50
CA ALA A 211 15.06 16.05 4.86
C ALA A 211 13.84 15.12 4.87
N ARG A 212 13.78 14.28 5.89
CA ARG A 212 12.82 13.19 6.08
C ARG A 212 12.04 13.51 7.35
N ILE A 213 10.70 13.61 7.30
CA ILE A 213 9.84 13.63 8.49
C ILE A 213 9.35 12.20 8.68
N SER A 214 9.79 11.52 9.73
CA SER A 214 9.33 10.16 10.09
C SER A 214 8.53 10.18 11.39
N ILE A 215 7.85 9.06 11.66
CA ILE A 215 7.14 8.82 12.94
C ILE A 215 7.73 7.58 13.58
N GLN A 216 7.75 7.54 14.91
CA GLN A 216 8.21 6.38 15.67
C GLN A 216 7.50 6.32 17.02
N ARG A 217 7.21 5.12 17.53
CA ARG A 217 6.66 5.01 18.88
C ARG A 217 7.73 5.39 19.89
N VAL A 218 7.36 6.22 20.86
CA VAL A 218 8.26 6.66 21.94
C VAL A 218 8.79 5.50 22.79
N TYR A 219 8.13 4.34 22.77
CA TYR A 219 8.54 3.14 23.50
C TYR A 219 9.68 2.36 22.83
N GLU A 220 9.95 2.62 21.55
CA GLU A 220 11.04 1.99 20.79
C GLU A 220 12.37 2.71 21.04
N PRO A 221 13.53 2.05 20.82
CA PRO A 221 14.85 2.68 20.95
C PRO A 221 14.93 3.97 20.14
N LEU A 222 15.35 5.07 20.79
CA LEU A 222 15.46 6.37 20.11
C LEU A 222 16.53 6.31 19.01
N PRO A 223 16.36 7.06 17.92
CA PRO A 223 17.34 7.08 16.84
C PRO A 223 18.67 7.68 17.33
N GLU A 224 19.77 7.05 16.93
CA GLU A 224 21.15 7.44 17.28
C GLU A 224 21.82 8.29 16.18
N GLY A 225 21.14 8.51 15.06
CA GLY A 225 21.67 9.05 13.80
C GLY A 225 21.70 10.57 13.68
N GLY A 226 21.54 11.31 14.79
CA GLY A 226 21.54 12.78 14.80
C GLY A 226 20.23 13.43 14.34
N GLU A 227 19.15 12.66 14.18
CA GLU A 227 17.83 13.20 13.87
C GLU A 227 17.25 14.03 15.03
N THR A 228 16.60 15.13 14.70
CA THR A 228 15.93 15.94 15.73
C THR A 228 14.59 15.32 16.10
N CYS A 229 14.43 14.94 17.36
CA CYS A 229 13.24 14.24 17.85
C CYS A 229 12.25 15.21 18.51
N PHE A 230 10.97 15.06 18.15
CA PHE A 230 9.86 15.80 18.75
C PHE A 230 8.84 14.84 19.35
N LEU A 231 8.56 14.94 20.64
CA LEU A 231 7.40 14.27 21.24
C LEU A 231 6.16 15.08 20.87
N VAL A 232 5.22 14.47 20.14
CA VAL A 232 4.02 15.14 19.61
C VAL A 232 2.72 14.74 20.32
N ASP A 233 2.83 14.01 21.43
CA ASP A 233 1.69 13.70 22.28
C ASP A 233 1.37 14.88 23.20
N ARG A 234 0.07 15.14 23.40
CA ARG A 234 -0.39 16.16 24.36
C ARG A 234 -0.02 15.79 25.80
N LEU A 235 -0.03 14.49 26.10
CA LEU A 235 0.27 13.94 27.41
C LEU A 235 1.65 13.29 27.40
N TRP A 236 2.31 13.31 28.55
CA TRP A 236 3.56 12.59 28.71
C TRP A 236 3.30 11.06 28.62
N PRO A 237 4.10 10.30 27.85
CA PRO A 237 3.91 8.85 27.70
C PRO A 237 4.05 8.10 29.03
N ARG A 238 3.11 7.19 29.30
CA ARG A 238 3.12 6.39 30.54
C ARG A 238 4.36 5.52 30.60
N GLY A 239 5.03 5.47 31.76
CA GLY A 239 6.20 4.62 32.00
C GLY A 239 7.52 5.14 31.42
N ILE A 240 7.52 6.25 30.68
CA ILE A 240 8.74 6.87 30.15
C ILE A 240 9.27 7.90 31.15
N ARG A 241 10.53 7.76 31.58
CA ARG A 241 11.18 8.74 32.44
C ARG A 241 11.68 9.94 31.62
N LYS A 242 11.79 11.12 32.24
CA LYS A 242 12.20 12.37 31.56
C LYS A 242 13.61 12.28 31.00
N GLU A 243 14.50 11.58 31.70
CA GLU A 243 15.92 11.44 31.34
C GLU A 243 16.09 10.72 30.00
N ARG A 244 15.21 9.75 29.71
CA ARG A 244 15.21 9.04 28.41
C ARG A 244 14.95 9.98 27.24
N LEU A 245 14.22 11.06 27.46
CA LEU A 245 13.83 12.03 26.44
C LEU A 245 14.57 13.38 26.60
N ALA A 246 15.72 13.41 27.28
CA ALA A 246 16.45 14.65 27.59
C ALA A 246 16.89 15.46 26.34
N GLY A 247 17.02 14.82 25.18
CA GLY A 247 17.31 15.46 23.89
C GLY A 247 16.09 15.63 22.97
N VAL A 248 14.88 15.35 23.45
CA VAL A 248 13.64 15.38 22.66
C VAL A 248 12.85 16.64 23.00
N THR A 249 12.45 17.40 21.99
CA THR A 249 11.59 18.58 22.17
C THR A 249 10.14 18.15 22.34
N TRP A 250 9.46 18.59 23.41
CA TRP A 250 8.05 18.26 23.61
C TRP A 250 7.11 19.27 22.92
N ALA A 251 6.70 18.95 21.69
CA ALA A 251 5.78 19.75 20.87
C ALA A 251 4.30 19.44 21.21
N LYS A 252 3.92 19.56 22.48
CA LYS A 252 2.56 19.18 22.95
C LYS A 252 1.41 20.00 22.37
N ASP A 253 1.69 21.15 21.78
CA ASP A 253 0.67 22.07 21.26
C ASP A 253 0.30 21.78 19.81
N VAL A 254 1.05 20.91 19.13
CA VAL A 254 0.68 20.39 17.81
C VAL A 254 -0.28 19.21 17.90
N ALA A 255 -0.40 18.59 19.08
CA ALA A 255 -1.29 17.47 19.31
C ALA A 255 -2.78 17.87 19.21
N PRO A 256 -3.68 16.92 18.91
CA PRO A 256 -5.12 17.16 18.92
C PRO A 256 -5.59 17.77 20.24
N GLY A 257 -6.57 18.66 20.16
CA GLY A 257 -7.19 19.31 21.31
C GLY A 257 -7.79 18.31 22.30
N THR A 258 -7.92 18.72 23.56
CA THR A 258 -8.49 17.87 24.61
C THR A 258 -9.88 17.36 24.25
N ALA A 259 -10.74 18.23 23.72
CA ALA A 259 -12.09 17.88 23.30
C ALA A 259 -12.10 16.86 22.15
N LEU A 260 -11.26 17.07 21.12
CA LEU A 260 -11.16 16.16 19.99
C LEU A 260 -10.62 14.79 20.40
N ARG A 261 -9.61 14.76 21.28
CA ARG A 261 -9.07 13.51 21.83
C ARG A 261 -10.11 12.74 22.65
N GLN A 262 -10.85 13.42 23.52
CA GLN A 262 -11.91 12.79 24.32
C GLN A 262 -13.03 12.26 23.43
N TRP A 263 -13.45 13.04 22.43
CA TRP A 263 -14.47 12.64 21.46
C TRP A 263 -14.05 11.38 20.69
N TYR A 264 -12.81 11.34 20.19
CA TYR A 264 -12.31 10.19 19.42
C TYR A 264 -12.24 8.91 20.27
N HIS A 265 -11.79 9.02 21.53
CA HIS A 265 -11.72 7.87 22.44
C HIS A 265 -13.09 7.42 22.98
N ALA A 266 -14.12 8.26 22.92
CA ALA A 266 -15.47 7.90 23.36
C ALA A 266 -16.25 7.06 22.34
N ALA A 267 -15.80 6.97 21.09
CA ALA A 267 -16.57 6.43 19.96
C ALA A 267 -16.27 4.97 19.55
N ASP A 268 -15.69 4.18 20.44
CA ASP A 268 -15.49 2.72 20.29
C ASP A 268 -14.96 2.25 18.91
N HIS A 269 -13.86 2.87 18.44
CA HIS A 269 -13.07 2.46 17.26
C HIS A 269 -13.85 2.25 15.94
N ASP A 270 -14.99 2.93 15.75
CA ASP A 270 -15.71 2.91 14.48
C ASP A 270 -14.86 3.56 13.35
N PRO A 271 -14.61 2.87 12.22
CA PRO A 271 -13.85 3.42 11.08
C PRO A 271 -14.37 4.76 10.55
N ALA A 272 -15.68 5.03 10.61
CA ALA A 272 -16.24 6.31 10.19
C ALA A 272 -15.81 7.48 11.10
N HIS A 273 -15.44 7.19 12.35
CA HIS A 273 -14.97 8.18 13.31
C HIS A 273 -13.50 8.58 13.09
N TRP A 274 -12.70 7.74 12.42
CA TRP A 274 -11.33 8.09 12.05
C TRP A 274 -11.29 9.19 10.98
N GLU A 275 -12.06 9.06 9.89
CA GLU A 275 -12.11 10.08 8.84
C GLU A 275 -12.58 11.45 9.38
N GLU A 276 -13.55 11.43 10.30
CA GLU A 276 -14.02 12.64 10.97
C GLU A 276 -12.96 13.21 11.93
N PHE A 277 -12.24 12.36 12.66
CA PHE A 277 -11.12 12.78 13.49
C PHE A 277 -10.01 13.46 12.66
N GLU A 278 -9.60 12.86 11.55
CA GLU A 278 -8.61 13.44 10.64
C GLU A 278 -9.05 14.84 10.18
N ARG A 279 -10.30 14.97 9.73
CA ARG A 279 -10.86 16.24 9.26
C ARG A 279 -10.81 17.31 10.35
N ARG A 280 -11.26 16.99 11.56
CA ARG A 280 -11.26 17.94 12.69
C ARG A 280 -9.85 18.30 13.13
N TYR A 281 -8.94 17.33 13.17
CA TYR A 281 -7.56 17.58 13.57
C TYR A 281 -6.82 18.43 12.53
N LEU A 282 -7.04 18.20 11.23
CA LEU A 282 -6.50 19.07 10.18
C LEU A 282 -7.00 20.51 10.32
N ALA A 283 -8.26 20.72 10.68
CA ALA A 283 -8.80 22.05 10.95
C ALA A 283 -8.13 22.72 12.18
N GLU A 284 -7.88 21.98 13.26
CA GLU A 284 -7.11 22.47 14.41
C GLU A 284 -5.68 22.87 14.02
N LEU A 285 -5.02 22.08 13.17
CA LEU A 285 -3.68 22.38 12.66
C LEU A 285 -3.69 23.63 11.76
N ASP A 286 -4.63 23.76 10.83
CA ASP A 286 -4.74 24.94 9.96
C ASP A 286 -5.00 26.22 10.78
N ALA A 287 -5.75 26.12 11.88
CA ALA A 287 -6.00 27.24 12.79
C ALA A 287 -4.80 27.61 13.69
N ASN A 288 -3.82 26.71 13.86
CA ASN A 288 -2.71 26.90 14.79
C ASN A 288 -1.34 26.82 14.11
N HIS A 289 -1.06 27.77 13.20
CA HIS A 289 0.21 27.88 12.49
C HIS A 289 1.43 27.88 13.42
N GLY A 290 1.34 28.55 14.58
CA GLY A 290 2.44 28.67 15.54
C GLY A 290 2.88 27.34 16.13
N ALA A 291 1.97 26.36 16.27
CA ALA A 291 2.30 25.07 16.87
C ALA A 291 3.10 24.15 15.93
N TRP A 292 2.86 24.19 14.62
CA TRP A 292 3.49 23.27 13.67
C TRP A 292 4.59 23.91 12.80
N ALA A 293 4.63 25.23 12.66
CA ALA A 293 5.66 25.91 11.87
C ALA A 293 7.10 25.59 12.33
N PRO A 294 7.42 25.52 13.64
CA PRO A 294 8.76 25.15 14.09
C PRO A 294 9.20 23.77 13.62
N LEU A 295 8.27 22.81 13.52
CA LEU A 295 8.56 21.45 13.04
C LEU A 295 8.87 21.47 11.54
N VAL A 296 8.16 22.29 10.76
CA VAL A 296 8.48 22.49 9.33
C VAL A 296 9.86 23.14 9.18
N GLU A 297 10.20 24.17 9.96
CA GLU A 297 11.52 24.80 9.91
C GLU A 297 12.64 23.84 10.34
N ALA A 298 12.45 23.09 11.44
CA ALA A 298 13.39 22.04 11.85
C ALA A 298 13.57 21.00 10.74
N SER A 299 12.49 20.61 10.08
CA SER A 299 12.54 19.68 8.94
C SER A 299 13.19 20.25 7.68
N LYS A 300 13.49 21.55 7.61
CA LYS A 300 14.32 22.13 6.54
C LYS A 300 15.81 22.10 6.90
N ALA A 301 16.12 22.13 8.20
CA ALA A 301 17.48 22.07 8.72
C ALA A 301 18.05 20.64 8.75
N GLY A 302 17.20 19.61 8.86
CA GLY A 302 17.62 18.22 8.86
C GLY A 302 16.46 17.23 8.98
N PRO A 303 16.72 15.91 9.01
CA PRO A 303 15.70 14.90 9.30
C PRO A 303 15.14 15.04 10.72
N ILE A 304 13.83 14.89 10.85
CA ILE A 304 13.13 14.96 12.13
C ILE A 304 12.30 13.70 12.36
N VAL A 305 12.16 13.29 13.63
CA VAL A 305 11.32 12.15 14.05
C VAL A 305 10.23 12.63 14.99
N LEU A 306 8.98 12.34 14.66
CA LEU A 306 7.82 12.62 15.51
C LEU A 306 7.52 11.39 16.37
N LEU A 307 7.77 11.51 17.67
CA LEU A 307 7.56 10.47 18.66
C LEU A 307 6.13 10.52 19.20
N TYR A 308 5.46 9.37 19.25
CA TYR A 308 4.08 9.23 19.73
C TYR A 308 3.91 8.00 20.64
N GLY A 309 2.88 8.01 21.50
CA GLY A 309 2.65 7.00 22.53
C GLY A 309 1.52 6.01 22.25
N SER A 310 0.69 6.23 21.21
CA SER A 310 -0.41 5.32 20.88
C SER A 310 0.09 3.88 20.64
N HIS A 311 -0.71 2.89 21.04
CA HIS A 311 -0.51 1.49 20.67
C HIS A 311 -1.04 1.18 19.27
N ASP A 312 -2.02 1.95 18.80
CA ASP A 312 -2.51 1.87 17.43
C ASP A 312 -1.52 2.57 16.49
N ALA A 313 -0.78 1.76 15.73
CA ALA A 313 0.20 2.23 14.76
C ALA A 313 -0.44 2.63 13.42
N GLU A 314 -1.71 2.31 13.19
CA GLU A 314 -2.42 2.57 11.93
C GLU A 314 -3.33 3.81 12.04
N HIS A 315 -3.96 4.03 13.19
CA HIS A 315 -4.85 5.18 13.46
C HIS A 315 -4.34 6.00 14.65
N ASN A 316 -3.34 6.84 14.40
CA ASN A 316 -2.82 7.80 15.38
C ASN A 316 -2.57 9.17 14.76
N HIS A 317 -2.66 10.21 15.59
CA HIS A 317 -2.53 11.59 15.14
C HIS A 317 -1.15 11.94 14.58
N ALA A 318 -0.09 11.19 14.91
CA ALA A 318 1.24 11.46 14.39
C ALA A 318 1.34 11.18 12.88
N ILE A 319 0.57 10.22 12.35
CA ILE A 319 0.43 9.98 10.91
C ILE A 319 -0.15 11.22 10.22
N VAL A 320 -1.29 11.70 10.72
CA VAL A 320 -1.98 12.88 10.18
C VAL A 320 -1.08 14.10 10.21
N LEU A 321 -0.37 14.30 11.34
CA LEU A 321 0.57 15.39 11.50
C LEU A 321 1.73 15.30 10.50
N ARG A 322 2.39 14.14 10.38
CA ARG A 322 3.49 13.93 9.42
C ARG A 322 3.06 14.33 8.01
N ASP A 323 1.92 13.84 7.56
CA ASP A 323 1.43 14.07 6.19
C ASP A 323 1.04 15.54 5.99
N TYR A 324 0.49 16.19 7.00
CA TYR A 324 0.22 17.62 7.01
C TYR A 324 1.50 18.46 6.89
N LEU A 325 2.54 18.18 7.70
CA LEU A 325 3.82 18.90 7.66
C LEU A 325 4.52 18.71 6.30
N LEU A 326 4.49 17.50 5.74
CA LEU A 326 5.05 17.21 4.41
C LEU A 326 4.36 18.04 3.32
N LYS A 327 3.04 18.24 3.40
CA LYS A 327 2.29 19.11 2.48
C LYS A 327 2.67 20.58 2.65
N LYS A 328 2.76 21.08 3.89
CA LYS A 328 3.13 22.48 4.18
C LYS A 328 4.57 22.80 3.78
N ARG A 329 5.50 21.85 3.91
CA ARG A 329 6.88 22.01 3.45
C ARG A 329 7.01 22.15 1.93
N ARG A 330 6.13 21.50 1.15
CA ARG A 330 6.16 21.52 -0.33
C ARG A 330 5.55 22.78 -0.94
N ARG A 331 4.69 23.50 -0.22
CA ARG A 331 4.11 24.75 -0.72
C ARG A 331 5.11 25.90 -0.48
N PRO A 332 5.62 26.56 -1.53
CA PRO A 332 6.31 27.84 -1.32
C PRO A 332 5.31 28.83 -0.71
N LYS A 333 5.80 29.67 0.20
CA LYS A 333 5.04 30.74 0.86
C LYS A 333 4.47 31.71 -0.16
#